data_AF-A0A7W5H0A1-F1
#
_entry.id   AF-A0A7W5H0A1-F1
#
_cell.length_a   1.000
_cell.length_b   1.000
_cell.length_c   1.000
_cell.angle_alpha   90.00
_cell.angle_beta   90.00
_cell.angle_gamma   90.00
#
_symmetry.space_group_name_H-M   'P 1'
#
loop_
_entity.id
_entity.type
_entity.pdbx_description
1 polymer ?
#
loop_
_entity_poly.entity_id
_entity_poly.type
_entity_poly.pdbx_seq_one_letter_code
_entity_poly.pdbx_strand_id
1 'polypeptide(L)'
;MAITLSAALRREYDQLFDTCRVRPERRDDVEWVVDKLAANRSRYAAVTERRGVPWAFVALVHQMESGCDFASHLHNGDPLDARTVRVPAGRPRGGSPPFSWEESAADAMALKRLSSSTDWSLAGMLYQLERYNGWGYRKYHPEVLSPYLWSFSEHYTAGKYVADGRWSDTAVSRQCGAAVVLRRMAENGLVDFIDRPGATPDTDTADEPRTQEPLVSRHAMRRAAQAAEAQRAEELQRWLNTFPGIFLRADGIPGDRTSDAFRRVTGSYLPGDPRIA
;
A
#
# COMPACT_ATOMS: atom_id res chain seq x y z
N MET A 1 -22.88 -0.62 15.45
CA MET A 1 -21.71 0.01 16.08
C MET A 1 -20.84 0.67 15.02
N ALA A 2 -20.23 1.82 15.32
CA ALA A 2 -19.25 2.44 14.42
C ALA A 2 -17.92 1.66 14.51
N ILE A 3 -17.33 1.30 13.36
CA ILE A 3 -16.02 0.63 13.32
C ILE A 3 -14.96 1.69 13.60
N THR A 4 -14.15 1.49 14.65
CA THR A 4 -13.06 2.37 15.05
C THR A 4 -11.72 1.64 14.97
N LEU A 5 -10.62 2.37 14.82
CA LEU A 5 -9.28 1.80 14.75
C LEU A 5 -8.79 1.38 16.15
N SER A 6 -9.29 0.25 16.62
CA SER A 6 -8.91 -0.37 17.90
C SER A 6 -7.51 -0.99 17.82
N ALA A 7 -6.91 -1.30 18.97
CA ALA A 7 -5.61 -1.98 19.01
C ALA A 7 -5.65 -3.36 18.32
N ALA A 8 -6.77 -4.08 18.40
CA ALA A 8 -6.94 -5.34 17.70
C ALA A 8 -6.98 -5.15 16.17
N LEU A 9 -7.74 -4.15 15.71
CA LEU A 9 -7.83 -3.85 14.28
C LEU A 9 -6.51 -3.33 13.70
N ARG A 10 -5.72 -2.59 14.50
CA ARG A 10 -4.36 -2.20 14.11
C ARG A 10 -3.49 -3.42 13.84
N ARG A 11 -3.40 -4.34 14.81
CA ARG A 11 -2.63 -5.59 14.67
C ARG A 11 -3.09 -6.42 13.47
N GLU A 12 -4.39 -6.49 13.22
CA GLU A 12 -4.93 -7.17 12.04
C GLU A 12 -4.42 -6.53 10.74
N TYR A 13 -4.49 -5.20 10.59
CA TYR A 13 -3.97 -4.52 9.40
C TYR A 13 -2.47 -4.70 9.23
N ASP A 14 -1.72 -4.54 10.31
CA ASP A 14 -0.27 -4.76 10.35
C ASP A 14 0.07 -6.16 9.85
N GLN A 15 -0.54 -7.20 10.45
CA GLN A 15 -0.32 -8.58 10.06
C GLN A 15 -0.69 -8.85 8.59
N LEU A 16 -1.83 -8.34 8.13
CA LEU A 16 -2.25 -8.51 6.74
C LEU A 16 -1.29 -7.84 5.77
N PHE A 17 -0.78 -6.66 6.10
CA PHE A 17 0.18 -5.94 5.27
C PHE A 17 1.56 -6.61 5.24
N ASP A 18 2.03 -7.08 6.39
CA ASP A 18 3.32 -7.76 6.54
C ASP A 18 3.34 -9.11 5.81
N THR A 19 2.19 -9.81 5.80
CA THR A 19 2.01 -11.09 5.09
C THR A 19 1.46 -10.95 3.67
N CYS A 20 1.23 -9.74 3.18
CA CYS A 20 0.65 -9.50 1.86
C CYS A 20 1.58 -9.97 0.75
N ARG A 21 1.16 -11.00 0.00
CA ARG A 21 1.87 -11.52 -1.17
C ARG A 21 1.06 -11.29 -2.43
N VAL A 22 1.66 -10.61 -3.41
CA VAL A 22 1.09 -10.43 -4.74
C VAL A 22 1.10 -11.77 -5.48
N ARG A 23 -0.04 -12.17 -6.02
CA ARG A 23 -0.14 -13.39 -6.84
C ARG A 23 0.77 -13.29 -8.07
N PRO A 24 1.55 -14.32 -8.41
CA PRO A 24 2.52 -14.25 -9.51
C PRO A 24 1.95 -13.73 -10.83
N GLU A 25 0.74 -14.16 -11.19
CA GLU A 25 0.03 -13.79 -12.41
C GLU A 25 -0.51 -12.35 -12.42
N ARG A 26 -0.45 -11.63 -11.31
CA ARG A 26 -0.87 -10.23 -11.18
C ARG A 26 0.28 -9.25 -10.99
N ARG A 27 1.53 -9.73 -10.97
CA ARG A 27 2.69 -8.88 -10.70
C ARG A 27 2.80 -7.72 -11.67
N ASP A 28 2.71 -7.99 -12.97
CA ASP A 28 2.85 -6.95 -14.00
C ASP A 28 1.70 -5.92 -13.91
N ASP A 29 0.48 -6.37 -13.58
CA ASP A 29 -0.65 -5.48 -13.31
C ASP A 29 -0.35 -4.53 -12.13
N VAL A 30 0.23 -5.06 -11.04
CA VAL A 30 0.58 -4.26 -9.85
C VAL A 30 1.71 -3.27 -10.16
N GLU A 31 2.78 -3.72 -10.84
CA GLU A 31 3.91 -2.84 -11.21
C GLU A 31 3.44 -1.70 -12.11
N TRP A 32 2.59 -1.99 -13.10
CA TRP A 32 2.04 -0.96 -13.97
C TRP A 32 1.28 0.11 -13.18
N VAL A 33 0.49 -0.28 -12.18
CA VAL A 33 -0.19 0.68 -11.30
C VAL A 33 0.82 1.49 -10.49
N VAL A 34 1.82 0.84 -9.87
CA VAL A 34 2.84 1.52 -9.06
C VAL A 34 3.62 2.55 -9.88
N ASP A 35 4.06 2.17 -11.09
CA ASP A 35 4.79 3.06 -11.99
C ASP A 35 3.94 4.25 -12.43
N LYS A 36 2.66 4.02 -12.74
CA LYS A 36 1.71 5.08 -13.08
C LYS A 36 1.54 6.08 -11.93
N LEU A 37 1.44 5.59 -10.69
CA LEU A 37 1.32 6.44 -9.50
C LEU A 37 2.63 7.20 -9.22
N ALA A 38 3.78 6.52 -9.31
CA ALA A 38 5.09 7.12 -9.10
C ALA A 38 5.39 8.23 -10.11
N ALA A 39 5.05 8.03 -11.40
CA ALA A 39 5.21 9.02 -12.45
C ALA A 39 4.42 10.32 -12.19
N ASN A 40 3.32 10.23 -11.43
CA ASN A 40 2.47 11.38 -11.08
C ASN A 40 2.67 11.86 -9.62
N ARG A 41 3.73 11.41 -8.94
CA ARG A 41 3.98 11.71 -7.52
C ARG A 41 3.91 13.21 -7.20
N SER A 42 4.44 14.08 -8.05
CA SER A 42 4.44 15.53 -7.83
C SER A 42 3.02 16.11 -7.73
N ARG A 43 2.08 15.61 -8.54
CA ARG A 43 0.67 16.03 -8.51
C ARG A 43 -0.01 15.61 -7.20
N TYR A 44 0.24 14.39 -6.75
CA TYR A 44 -0.26 13.91 -5.46
C TYR A 44 0.35 14.67 -4.29
N ALA A 45 1.65 14.99 -4.35
CA ALA A 45 2.34 15.77 -3.34
C ALA A 45 1.79 17.20 -3.23
N ALA A 46 1.37 17.83 -4.33
CA ALA A 46 0.70 19.13 -4.29
C ALA A 46 -0.63 19.10 -3.48
N VAL A 47 -1.33 17.95 -3.46
CA VAL A 47 -2.49 17.75 -2.58
C VAL A 47 -2.06 17.58 -1.12
N THR A 48 -0.95 16.89 -0.88
CA THR A 48 -0.32 16.79 0.45
C THR A 48 0.02 18.16 1.01
N GLU A 49 0.64 19.04 0.24
CA GLU A 49 0.99 20.40 0.68
C GLU A 49 -0.24 21.21 1.09
N ARG A 50 -1.36 21.04 0.39
CA ARG A 50 -2.61 21.77 0.66
C ARG A 50 -3.37 21.28 1.88
N ARG A 51 -3.24 19.98 2.22
CA ARG A 51 -4.15 19.32 3.19
C ARG A 51 -3.47 18.50 4.28
N GLY A 52 -2.20 18.15 4.09
CA GLY A 52 -1.45 17.25 4.96
C GLY A 52 -1.83 15.78 4.82
N VAL A 53 -2.49 15.38 3.73
CA VAL A 53 -2.80 13.98 3.44
C VAL A 53 -1.63 13.35 2.67
N PRO A 54 -1.06 12.21 3.10
CA PRO A 54 0.07 11.59 2.41
C PRO A 54 -0.20 11.35 0.93
N TRP A 55 0.77 11.66 0.09
CA TRP A 55 0.64 11.56 -1.37
C TRP A 55 0.21 10.15 -1.79
N ALA A 56 0.73 9.12 -1.12
CA ALA A 56 0.40 7.73 -1.38
C ALA A 56 -1.09 7.44 -1.14
N PHE A 57 -1.68 7.98 -0.06
CA PHE A 57 -3.11 7.82 0.19
C PHE A 57 -3.95 8.47 -0.93
N VAL A 58 -3.59 9.70 -1.32
CA VAL A 58 -4.28 10.41 -2.43
C VAL A 58 -4.17 9.63 -3.73
N ALA A 59 -2.97 9.11 -4.03
CA ALA A 59 -2.69 8.31 -5.22
C ALA A 59 -3.53 7.02 -5.27
N LEU A 60 -3.61 6.30 -4.15
CA LEU A 60 -4.39 5.07 -4.03
C LEU A 60 -5.88 5.33 -4.18
N VAL A 61 -6.42 6.36 -3.52
CA VAL A 61 -7.83 6.75 -3.71
C VAL A 61 -8.07 7.15 -5.18
N HIS A 62 -7.18 7.94 -5.79
CA HIS A 62 -7.32 8.33 -7.18
C HIS A 62 -7.37 7.12 -8.14
N GLN A 63 -6.50 6.14 -7.92
CA GLN A 63 -6.50 4.87 -8.65
C GLN A 63 -7.80 4.10 -8.44
N MET A 64 -8.29 4.01 -7.20
CA MET A 64 -9.45 3.20 -6.88
C MET A 64 -10.76 3.81 -7.42
N GLU A 65 -10.91 5.13 -7.35
CA GLU A 65 -12.16 5.81 -7.70
C GLU A 65 -12.26 6.20 -9.17
N SER A 66 -11.13 6.36 -9.88
CA SER A 66 -11.14 6.91 -11.25
C SER A 66 -10.09 6.31 -12.19
N GLY A 67 -9.31 5.32 -11.76
CA GLY A 67 -8.22 4.78 -12.59
C GLY A 67 -7.12 5.81 -12.89
N CYS A 68 -6.97 6.82 -12.04
CA CYS A 68 -6.07 7.97 -12.20
C CYS A 68 -6.44 8.93 -13.35
N ASP A 69 -7.72 9.26 -13.52
CA ASP A 69 -8.15 10.30 -14.46
C ASP A 69 -8.00 11.71 -13.85
N PHE A 70 -7.00 12.45 -14.33
CA PHE A 70 -6.75 13.81 -13.90
C PHE A 70 -7.62 14.88 -14.59
N ALA A 71 -8.51 14.49 -15.52
CA ALA A 71 -9.38 15.42 -16.23
C ALA A 71 -10.72 15.67 -15.51
N SER A 72 -11.00 14.93 -14.43
CA SER A 72 -12.26 14.98 -13.72
C SER A 72 -12.11 15.17 -12.21
N HIS A 73 -13.17 15.63 -11.56
CA HIS A 73 -13.26 15.82 -10.12
C HIS A 73 -13.12 14.48 -9.39
N LEU A 74 -12.14 14.37 -8.47
CA LEU A 74 -11.99 13.18 -7.61
C LEU A 74 -13.23 12.85 -6.77
N HIS A 75 -14.14 13.81 -6.58
CA HIS A 75 -15.38 13.62 -5.84
C HIS A 75 -16.29 12.55 -6.44
N ASN A 76 -16.45 12.58 -7.77
CA ASN A 76 -17.50 11.85 -8.47
C ASN A 76 -17.23 11.66 -9.98
N GLY A 77 -16.15 12.24 -10.53
CA GLY A 77 -15.77 12.19 -11.94
C GLY A 77 -16.44 13.23 -12.83
N ASP A 78 -17.08 14.29 -12.30
CA ASP A 78 -17.57 15.39 -13.15
C ASP A 78 -16.39 16.17 -13.77
N PRO A 79 -16.54 16.79 -14.95
CA PRO A 79 -15.48 17.60 -15.55
C PRO A 79 -15.05 18.78 -14.66
N LEU A 80 -13.76 19.16 -14.75
CA LEU A 80 -13.16 20.22 -13.92
C LEU A 80 -13.55 21.67 -14.34
N ASP A 81 -14.29 21.84 -15.44
CA ASP A 81 -14.67 23.15 -16.00
C ASP A 81 -15.87 23.80 -15.32
N ALA A 82 -16.51 23.10 -14.38
CA ALA A 82 -17.63 23.57 -13.59
C ALA A 82 -17.54 22.99 -12.17
N ARG A 83 -18.53 23.31 -11.32
CA ARG A 83 -18.68 22.60 -10.04
C ARG A 83 -19.40 21.28 -10.29
N THR A 84 -19.17 20.30 -9.42
CA THR A 84 -19.86 19.01 -9.46
C THR A 84 -21.38 19.20 -9.45
N VAL A 85 -22.06 18.46 -10.32
CA VAL A 85 -23.53 18.36 -10.37
C VAL A 85 -23.96 17.04 -9.74
N ARG A 86 -23.19 15.97 -9.97
CA ARG A 86 -23.42 14.69 -9.30
C ARG A 86 -23.07 14.80 -7.82
N VAL A 87 -23.64 13.92 -7.00
CA VAL A 87 -23.38 13.91 -5.56
C VAL A 87 -21.91 13.53 -5.30
N PRO A 88 -21.18 14.27 -4.44
CA PRO A 88 -21.60 15.48 -3.73
C PRO A 88 -21.62 16.71 -4.64
N ALA A 89 -22.78 17.35 -4.79
CA ALA A 89 -22.97 18.50 -5.68
C ALA A 89 -22.35 19.80 -5.11
N GLY A 90 -22.03 20.74 -6.00
CA GLY A 90 -21.52 22.06 -5.67
C GLY A 90 -20.07 22.08 -5.17
N ARG A 91 -19.23 21.13 -5.62
CA ARG A 91 -17.82 21.00 -5.24
C ARG A 91 -16.87 21.36 -6.39
N PRO A 92 -15.64 21.83 -6.11
CA PRO A 92 -15.12 22.34 -4.83
C PRO A 92 -15.96 23.49 -4.30
N ARG A 93 -15.91 23.82 -3.00
CA ARG A 93 -16.65 24.98 -2.45
C ARG A 93 -15.93 26.31 -2.66
N GLY A 94 -14.61 26.32 -2.47
CA GLY A 94 -13.78 27.51 -2.70
C GLY A 94 -13.34 27.64 -4.16
N GLY A 95 -12.95 28.85 -4.56
CA GLY A 95 -12.45 29.15 -5.92
C GLY A 95 -13.54 29.27 -6.98
N SER A 96 -13.09 29.45 -8.23
CA SER A 96 -13.91 29.54 -9.44
C SER A 96 -13.34 28.60 -10.51
N PRO A 97 -14.20 27.96 -11.33
CA PRO A 97 -13.74 27.08 -12.40
C PRO A 97 -13.06 27.87 -13.56
N PRO A 98 -12.27 27.20 -14.42
CA PRO A 98 -11.93 25.78 -14.34
C PRO A 98 -11.00 25.48 -13.15
N PHE A 99 -11.25 24.36 -12.47
CA PHE A 99 -10.45 23.94 -11.33
C PHE A 99 -9.25 23.10 -11.80
N SER A 100 -8.12 23.22 -11.13
CA SER A 100 -7.09 22.18 -11.20
C SER A 100 -7.56 20.90 -10.50
N TRP A 101 -7.02 19.76 -10.93
CA TRP A 101 -7.32 18.48 -10.28
C TRP A 101 -6.89 18.51 -8.80
N GLU A 102 -5.77 19.16 -8.49
CA GLU A 102 -5.20 19.29 -7.15
C GLU A 102 -6.13 20.10 -6.21
N GLU A 103 -6.76 21.16 -6.71
CA GLU A 103 -7.79 21.91 -5.98
C GLU A 103 -9.00 21.02 -5.67
N SER A 104 -9.46 20.28 -6.67
CA SER A 104 -10.58 19.37 -6.49
C SER A 104 -10.27 18.22 -5.53
N ALA A 105 -9.09 17.61 -5.66
CA ALA A 105 -8.68 16.50 -4.81
C ALA A 105 -8.53 16.97 -3.35
N ALA A 106 -8.00 18.17 -3.11
CA ALA A 106 -7.92 18.75 -1.77
C ALA A 106 -9.30 18.98 -1.13
N ASP A 107 -10.31 19.48 -1.89
CA ASP A 107 -11.70 19.59 -1.39
C ASP A 107 -12.30 18.20 -1.11
N ALA A 108 -12.01 17.20 -1.95
CA ALA A 108 -12.47 15.82 -1.74
C ALA A 108 -11.93 15.20 -0.45
N MET A 109 -10.62 15.36 -0.19
CA MET A 109 -10.00 14.93 1.07
C MET A 109 -10.59 15.67 2.26
N ALA A 110 -10.86 16.98 2.12
CA ALA A 110 -11.48 17.79 3.15
C ALA A 110 -12.90 17.31 3.50
N LEU A 111 -13.70 16.99 2.49
CA LEU A 111 -15.06 16.46 2.66
C LEU A 111 -15.08 15.15 3.45
N LYS A 112 -14.05 14.31 3.26
CA LYS A 112 -13.86 13.04 3.99
C LYS A 112 -13.25 13.21 5.39
N ARG A 113 -13.01 14.46 5.81
CA ARG A 113 -12.37 14.85 7.08
C ARG A 113 -10.95 14.28 7.23
N LEU A 114 -10.21 14.22 6.13
CA LEU A 114 -8.81 13.80 6.10
C LEU A 114 -7.92 15.03 6.13
N SER A 115 -6.86 15.01 6.93
CA SER A 115 -5.91 16.12 7.08
C SER A 115 -4.59 15.65 7.69
N SER A 116 -3.66 16.57 7.97
CA SER A 116 -2.41 16.28 8.71
C SER A 116 -2.63 15.66 10.09
N SER A 117 -3.75 15.94 10.77
CA SER A 117 -4.06 15.37 12.08
C SER A 117 -4.70 13.98 12.02
N THR A 118 -4.93 13.44 10.82
CA THR A 118 -5.42 12.07 10.65
C THR A 118 -4.30 11.10 10.97
N ASP A 119 -4.66 9.94 11.53
CA ASP A 119 -3.70 8.88 11.76
C ASP A 119 -3.22 8.27 10.43
N TRP A 120 -1.95 8.52 10.10
CA TRP A 120 -1.26 8.04 8.90
C TRP A 120 -0.18 7.01 9.21
N SER A 121 -0.24 6.37 10.38
CA SER A 121 0.43 5.10 10.63
C SER A 121 0.05 4.07 9.54
N LEU A 122 0.83 3.00 9.36
CA LEU A 122 0.48 1.94 8.39
C LEU A 122 -0.98 1.46 8.56
N ALA A 123 -1.35 1.06 9.78
CA ALA A 123 -2.71 0.65 10.11
C ALA A 123 -3.72 1.80 9.97
N GLY A 124 -3.32 3.03 10.29
CA GLY A 124 -4.12 4.25 10.08
C GLY A 124 -4.49 4.46 8.63
N MET A 125 -3.52 4.34 7.72
CA MET A 125 -3.71 4.50 6.28
C MET A 125 -4.64 3.42 5.71
N LEU A 126 -4.42 2.15 6.07
CA LEU A 126 -5.28 1.03 5.67
C LEU A 126 -6.72 1.18 6.18
N TYR A 127 -6.87 1.63 7.43
CA TYR A 127 -8.18 1.95 8.01
C TYR A 127 -8.89 3.08 7.24
N GLN A 128 -8.19 4.15 6.88
CA GLN A 128 -8.81 5.25 6.12
C GLN A 128 -9.17 4.81 4.68
N LEU A 129 -8.37 3.94 4.04
CA LEU A 129 -8.67 3.40 2.71
C LEU A 129 -9.93 2.52 2.76
N GLU A 130 -10.01 1.62 3.74
CA GLU A 130 -11.21 0.79 3.91
C GLU A 130 -12.44 1.64 4.27
N ARG A 131 -12.27 2.66 5.11
CA ARG A 131 -13.32 3.64 5.43
C ARG A 131 -13.77 4.42 4.21
N TYR A 132 -12.86 4.72 3.28
CA TYR A 132 -13.15 5.46 2.06
C TYR A 132 -14.12 4.68 1.17
N ASN A 133 -13.84 3.39 0.98
CA ASN A 133 -14.71 2.43 0.29
C ASN A 133 -16.01 2.15 1.06
N GLY A 134 -15.89 1.95 2.37
CA GLY A 134 -17.00 1.65 3.27
C GLY A 134 -16.90 0.28 3.93
N TRP A 135 -17.64 0.14 5.04
CA TRP A 135 -17.55 -0.97 5.98
C TRP A 135 -18.41 -2.20 5.63
N GLY A 136 -18.87 -2.34 4.39
CA GLY A 136 -19.80 -3.40 4.00
C GLY A 136 -19.26 -4.80 4.29
N TYR A 137 -18.01 -5.05 3.92
CA TYR A 137 -17.31 -6.32 4.14
C TYR A 137 -17.25 -6.67 5.63
N ARG A 138 -16.67 -5.79 6.48
CA ARG A 138 -16.59 -6.06 7.92
C ARG A 138 -17.95 -6.24 8.61
N LYS A 139 -19.02 -5.63 8.10
CA LYS A 139 -20.36 -5.70 8.71
C LYS A 139 -21.17 -6.92 8.28
N TYR A 140 -21.03 -7.33 7.02
CA TYR A 140 -21.95 -8.27 6.39
C TYR A 140 -21.25 -9.50 5.79
N HIS A 141 -19.95 -9.41 5.53
CA HIS A 141 -19.11 -10.48 4.95
C HIS A 141 -17.72 -10.52 5.62
N PRO A 142 -17.63 -10.64 6.97
CA PRO A 142 -16.35 -10.60 7.69
C PRO A 142 -15.39 -11.73 7.29
N GLU A 143 -15.89 -12.79 6.66
CA GLU A 143 -15.13 -13.89 6.07
C GLU A 143 -14.38 -13.50 4.78
N VAL A 144 -14.74 -12.38 4.15
CA VAL A 144 -14.09 -11.88 2.93
C VAL A 144 -13.37 -10.57 3.21
N LEU A 145 -12.04 -10.59 3.12
CA LEU A 145 -11.23 -9.38 3.14
C LEU A 145 -11.58 -8.49 1.93
N SER A 146 -11.74 -7.19 2.17
CA SER A 146 -12.22 -6.27 1.14
C SER A 146 -11.29 -6.28 -0.09
N PRO A 147 -11.81 -6.59 -1.30
CA PRO A 147 -11.02 -6.52 -2.53
C PRO A 147 -10.56 -5.10 -2.84
N TYR A 148 -11.21 -4.07 -2.27
CA TYR A 148 -10.74 -2.68 -2.38
C TYR A 148 -9.32 -2.52 -1.81
N LEU A 149 -8.99 -3.28 -0.76
CA LEU A 149 -7.64 -3.30 -0.19
C LEU A 149 -6.80 -4.44 -0.77
N TRP A 150 -7.34 -5.65 -0.85
CA TRP A 150 -6.53 -6.87 -0.94
C TRP A 150 -6.64 -7.63 -2.27
N SER A 151 -7.41 -7.13 -3.25
CA SER A 151 -7.48 -7.79 -4.56
C SER A 151 -6.10 -7.85 -5.22
N PHE A 152 -5.81 -8.99 -5.88
CA PHE A 152 -4.53 -9.39 -6.47
C PHE A 152 -3.49 -9.95 -5.48
N SER A 153 -3.78 -9.95 -4.18
CA SER A 153 -2.98 -10.69 -3.20
C SER A 153 -3.51 -12.10 -2.94
N GLU A 154 -2.72 -12.92 -2.25
CA GLU A 154 -3.12 -14.22 -1.73
C GLU A 154 -4.24 -14.13 -0.67
N HIS A 155 -4.45 -12.96 -0.05
CA HIS A 155 -5.48 -12.72 0.97
C HIS A 155 -6.90 -12.63 0.41
N TYR A 156 -7.06 -12.50 -0.92
CA TYR A 156 -8.36 -12.39 -1.57
C TYR A 156 -8.49 -13.39 -2.71
N THR A 157 -9.64 -14.07 -2.80
CA THR A 157 -9.93 -15.05 -3.86
C THR A 157 -11.18 -14.64 -4.65
N ALA A 158 -12.33 -14.50 -3.98
CA ALA A 158 -13.61 -14.12 -4.59
C ALA A 158 -14.51 -13.47 -3.53
N GLY A 159 -15.65 -12.93 -3.96
CA GLY A 159 -16.60 -12.25 -3.10
C GLY A 159 -16.51 -10.75 -3.27
N LYS A 160 -17.55 -10.11 -3.81
CA LYS A 160 -17.62 -8.64 -3.84
C LYS A 160 -19.05 -8.12 -3.98
N TYR A 161 -19.22 -6.85 -3.60
CA TYR A 161 -20.36 -6.08 -4.07
C TYR A 161 -20.20 -5.77 -5.56
N VAL A 162 -21.18 -6.18 -6.37
CA VAL A 162 -21.21 -5.92 -7.83
C VAL A 162 -22.00 -4.66 -8.17
N ALA A 163 -22.84 -4.22 -7.24
CA ALA A 163 -23.55 -2.95 -7.23
C ALA A 163 -23.86 -2.60 -5.77
N ASP A 164 -24.37 -1.39 -5.53
CA ASP A 164 -24.73 -0.94 -4.19
C ASP A 164 -25.73 -1.91 -3.53
N GLY A 165 -25.33 -2.46 -2.37
CA GLY A 165 -26.10 -3.44 -1.62
C GLY A 165 -26.20 -4.83 -2.26
N ARG A 166 -25.63 -5.06 -3.45
CA ARG A 166 -25.72 -6.32 -4.18
C ARG A 166 -24.43 -7.14 -4.05
N TRP A 167 -24.42 -8.05 -3.09
CA TRP A 167 -23.34 -9.00 -2.86
C TRP A 167 -23.33 -10.15 -3.88
N SER A 168 -22.14 -10.63 -4.24
CA SER A 168 -21.90 -11.90 -4.91
C SER A 168 -20.71 -12.58 -4.26
N ASP A 169 -20.87 -13.83 -3.87
CA ASP A 169 -19.85 -14.71 -3.28
C ASP A 169 -18.76 -15.13 -4.27
N THR A 170 -19.10 -15.19 -5.56
CA THR A 170 -18.29 -15.75 -6.64
C THR A 170 -17.68 -14.70 -7.55
N ALA A 171 -18.18 -13.46 -7.53
CA ALA A 171 -17.60 -12.38 -8.32
C ALA A 171 -16.19 -12.04 -7.83
N VAL A 172 -15.25 -11.94 -8.77
CA VAL A 172 -13.84 -11.61 -8.51
C VAL A 172 -13.55 -10.18 -8.93
N SER A 173 -12.88 -9.41 -8.07
CA SER A 173 -12.40 -8.08 -8.44
C SER A 173 -11.32 -8.16 -9.53
N ARG A 174 -11.44 -7.28 -10.53
CA ARG A 174 -10.45 -7.10 -11.62
C ARG A 174 -9.59 -5.85 -11.41
N GLN A 175 -9.78 -5.16 -10.30
CA GLN A 175 -9.04 -3.95 -9.93
C GLN A 175 -8.05 -4.32 -8.84
N CYS A 176 -6.79 -3.88 -9.00
CA CYS A 176 -5.76 -4.08 -7.99
C CYS A 176 -6.14 -3.36 -6.69
N GLY A 177 -6.04 -4.06 -5.56
CA GLY A 177 -6.37 -3.51 -4.25
C GLY A 177 -5.36 -2.46 -3.79
N ALA A 178 -5.84 -1.44 -3.07
CA ALA A 178 -5.01 -0.32 -2.61
C ALA A 178 -3.91 -0.74 -1.62
N ALA A 179 -4.16 -1.71 -0.75
CA ALA A 179 -3.15 -2.21 0.19
C ALA A 179 -2.05 -3.00 -0.55
N VAL A 180 -2.42 -3.70 -1.62
CA VAL A 180 -1.47 -4.43 -2.48
C VAL A 180 -0.53 -3.47 -3.20
N VAL A 181 -1.08 -2.39 -3.78
CA VAL A 181 -0.27 -1.33 -4.40
C VAL A 181 0.62 -0.65 -3.36
N LEU A 182 0.07 -0.30 -2.18
CA LEU A 182 0.83 0.31 -1.09
C LEU A 182 1.99 -0.58 -0.62
N ARG A 183 1.75 -1.90 -0.48
CA ARG A 183 2.79 -2.89 -0.15
C ARG A 183 3.90 -2.86 -1.18
N ARG A 184 3.55 -2.87 -2.47
CA ARG A 184 4.55 -2.83 -3.54
C ARG A 184 5.31 -1.51 -3.59
N MET A 185 4.65 -0.38 -3.32
CA MET A 185 5.31 0.92 -3.19
C MET A 185 6.33 0.92 -2.05
N ALA A 186 6.01 0.31 -0.90
CA ALA A 186 6.92 0.18 0.23
C ALA A 186 8.13 -0.71 -0.12
N GLU A 187 7.90 -1.85 -0.78
CA GLU A 187 8.98 -2.72 -1.28
C GLU A 187 9.88 -2.03 -2.33
N ASN A 188 9.33 -1.05 -3.03
CA ASN A 188 10.06 -0.21 -3.98
C ASN A 188 10.76 1.00 -3.32
N GLY A 189 10.63 1.18 -2.01
CA GLY A 189 11.20 2.32 -1.28
C GLY A 189 10.56 3.66 -1.65
N LEU A 190 9.33 3.65 -2.18
CA LEU A 190 8.61 4.86 -2.57
C LEU A 190 7.88 5.50 -1.39
N VAL A 191 7.58 4.72 -0.36
CA VAL A 191 6.87 5.14 0.85
C VAL A 191 7.53 4.54 2.08
N ASP A 192 7.52 5.33 3.16
CA ASP A 192 7.92 4.93 4.50
C ASP A 192 6.76 5.22 5.47
N PHE A 193 6.69 4.48 6.57
CA PHE A 193 5.65 4.65 7.59
C PHE A 193 6.27 5.15 8.90
N ILE A 194 5.68 6.21 9.46
CA ILE A 194 6.22 6.92 10.65
C ILE A 194 6.29 5.99 11.87
N ASP A 195 5.34 5.06 12.00
CA ASP A 195 5.21 4.10 13.09
C ASP A 195 5.98 2.79 12.86
N ARG A 196 6.63 2.64 11.71
CA ARG A 196 7.51 1.50 11.39
C ARG A 196 8.91 2.03 11.09
N PRO A 197 9.62 2.57 12.09
CA PRO A 197 11.00 2.99 11.89
C PRO A 197 11.81 1.78 11.41
N GLY A 198 12.69 2.00 10.42
CA GLY A 198 13.51 0.93 9.87
C GLY A 198 14.34 0.26 10.96
N ALA A 199 14.40 -1.07 10.93
CA ALA A 199 15.23 -1.83 11.85
C ALA A 199 16.68 -1.32 11.89
N THR A 200 17.25 -1.30 13.09
CA THR A 200 18.65 -0.95 13.34
C THR A 200 19.39 -2.12 13.97
N PRO A 201 20.73 -2.17 13.88
CA PRO A 201 21.50 -3.28 14.48
C PRO A 201 21.29 -3.41 16.01
N ASP A 202 20.97 -2.29 16.67
CA ASP A 202 20.80 -2.22 18.13
C ASP A 202 19.34 -2.33 18.60
N THR A 203 18.40 -2.61 17.69
CA THR A 203 17.00 -2.82 18.09
C THR A 203 16.87 -4.19 18.76
N ASP A 204 17.03 -4.23 20.09
CA ASP A 204 16.67 -5.37 20.94
C ASP A 204 15.16 -5.63 20.82
N THR A 205 14.74 -6.41 19.84
CA THR A 205 13.39 -6.99 19.79
C THR A 205 13.31 -8.13 20.80
N ALA A 206 13.21 -7.78 22.08
CA ALA A 206 13.27 -8.70 23.21
C ALA A 206 12.07 -9.68 23.31
N ASP A 207 11.02 -9.51 22.49
CA ASP A 207 9.74 -10.22 22.67
C ASP A 207 9.28 -11.08 21.46
N GLU A 208 10.03 -11.12 20.36
CA GLU A 208 9.70 -12.03 19.25
C GLU A 208 10.65 -13.24 19.20
N PRO A 209 10.13 -14.48 19.06
CA PRO A 209 10.98 -15.65 18.91
C PRO A 209 11.83 -15.47 17.65
N ARG A 210 13.14 -15.38 17.83
CA ARG A 210 14.12 -15.43 16.74
C ARG A 210 13.89 -16.73 15.98
N THR A 211 13.18 -16.65 14.86
CA THR A 211 13.20 -17.71 13.86
C THR A 211 14.64 -17.92 13.47
N GLN A 212 15.05 -19.18 13.40
CA GLN A 212 16.42 -19.60 13.11
C GLN A 212 17.02 -18.74 11.99
N GLU A 213 18.15 -18.06 12.26
CA GLU A 213 18.80 -17.18 11.28
C GLU A 213 18.98 -17.96 9.97
N PRO A 214 18.38 -17.50 8.86
CA PRO A 214 18.48 -18.22 7.60
C PRO A 214 19.93 -18.20 7.10
N LEU A 215 20.30 -19.22 6.33
CA LEU A 215 21.61 -19.23 5.67
C LEU A 215 21.75 -17.99 4.79
N VAL A 216 22.75 -17.16 5.09
CA VAL A 216 23.01 -15.92 4.36
C VAL A 216 23.28 -16.23 2.89
N SER A 217 22.52 -15.61 2.00
CA SER A 217 22.73 -15.68 0.55
C SER A 217 23.80 -14.69 0.10
N ARG A 218 24.53 -15.00 -0.98
CA ARG A 218 25.43 -14.01 -1.62
C ARG A 218 24.62 -12.96 -2.36
N HIS A 219 25.14 -11.74 -2.43
CA HIS A 219 24.60 -10.69 -3.28
C HIS A 219 24.56 -11.15 -4.74
N ALA A 220 23.42 -10.93 -5.40
CA ALA A 220 23.24 -11.16 -6.82
C ALA A 220 22.09 -10.33 -7.39
N MET A 221 22.30 -9.74 -8.57
CA MET A 221 21.26 -8.97 -9.29
C MET A 221 20.33 -9.85 -10.15
N ARG A 222 20.46 -11.17 -10.06
CA ARG A 222 19.64 -12.14 -10.79
C ARG A 222 19.31 -13.32 -9.88
N ARG A 223 18.15 -13.93 -10.13
CA ARG A 223 17.74 -15.15 -9.43
C ARG A 223 18.67 -16.30 -9.81
N ALA A 224 19.10 -17.07 -8.82
CA ALA A 224 19.92 -18.26 -9.07
C ALA A 224 19.14 -19.29 -9.91
N ALA A 225 19.86 -19.95 -10.83
CA ALA A 225 19.29 -21.06 -11.60
C ALA A 225 19.06 -22.30 -10.73
N GLN A 226 19.91 -22.49 -9.70
CA GLN A 226 19.75 -23.58 -8.74
C GLN A 226 18.60 -23.27 -7.78
N ALA A 227 17.63 -24.19 -7.70
CA ALA A 227 16.45 -24.01 -6.86
C ALA A 227 16.80 -23.81 -5.38
N ALA A 228 17.79 -24.53 -4.86
CA ALA A 228 18.21 -24.43 -3.47
C ALA A 228 18.79 -23.04 -3.13
N GLU A 229 19.57 -22.44 -4.03
CA GLU A 229 20.14 -21.09 -3.83
C GLU A 229 19.05 -20.02 -3.91
N ALA A 230 18.13 -20.14 -4.87
CA ALA A 230 17.00 -19.22 -4.98
C ALA A 230 16.07 -19.31 -3.76
N GLN A 231 15.79 -20.52 -3.27
CA GLN A 231 15.01 -20.76 -2.07
C GLN A 231 15.69 -20.15 -0.83
N ARG A 232 17.02 -20.31 -0.70
CA ARG A 232 17.79 -19.66 0.38
C ARG A 232 17.63 -18.14 0.36
N ALA A 233 17.71 -17.53 -0.82
CA ALA A 233 17.50 -16.09 -0.95
C ALA A 233 16.06 -15.66 -0.58
N GLU A 234 15.05 -16.45 -0.97
CA GLU A 234 13.66 -16.20 -0.57
C GLU A 234 13.46 -16.33 0.95
N GLU A 235 14.07 -17.33 1.59
CA GLU A 235 14.02 -17.52 3.04
C GLU A 235 14.68 -16.35 3.79
N LEU A 236 15.84 -15.88 3.32
CA LEU A 236 16.47 -14.68 3.83
C LEU A 236 15.58 -13.44 3.70
N GLN A 237 14.96 -13.22 2.54
CA GLN A 237 14.04 -12.10 2.33
C GLN A 237 12.81 -12.20 3.24
N ARG A 238 12.27 -13.41 3.47
CA ARG A 238 11.15 -13.64 4.41
C ARG A 238 11.54 -13.35 5.86
N TRP A 239 12.75 -13.75 6.26
CA TRP A 239 13.27 -13.43 7.58
C TRP A 239 13.52 -11.92 7.75
N LEU A 240 14.10 -11.25 6.76
CA LEU A 240 14.27 -9.79 6.81
C LEU A 240 12.92 -9.05 6.92
N ASN A 241 11.86 -9.57 6.29
CA ASN A 241 10.50 -9.04 6.42
C ASN A 241 9.88 -9.20 7.82
N THR A 242 10.47 -9.97 8.74
CA THR A 242 9.98 -10.02 10.13
C THR A 242 10.42 -8.81 10.94
N PHE A 243 11.38 -8.02 10.44
CA PHE A 243 11.86 -6.84 11.13
C PHE A 243 11.00 -5.61 10.78
N PRO A 244 10.62 -4.79 11.78
CA PRO A 244 9.84 -3.58 11.55
C PRO A 244 10.48 -2.65 10.51
N GLY A 245 9.64 -2.11 9.62
CA GLY A 245 10.07 -1.16 8.59
C GLY A 245 10.88 -1.78 7.45
N ILE A 246 11.00 -3.10 7.39
CA ILE A 246 11.58 -3.81 6.24
C ILE A 246 10.47 -4.41 5.40
N PHE A 247 10.44 -4.00 4.12
CA PHE A 247 9.51 -4.51 3.14
C PHE A 247 10.31 -4.98 1.92
N LEU A 248 10.47 -6.29 1.80
CA LEU A 248 11.11 -6.95 0.68
C LEU A 248 10.12 -7.85 -0.05
N ARG A 249 10.28 -7.90 -1.36
CA ARG A 249 9.70 -8.97 -2.16
C ARG A 249 10.53 -10.24 -1.95
N ALA A 250 9.89 -11.34 -1.59
CA ALA A 250 10.54 -12.65 -1.49
C ALA A 250 10.58 -13.34 -2.88
N ASP A 251 11.48 -12.90 -3.75
CA ASP A 251 11.62 -13.37 -5.13
C ASP A 251 12.87 -14.23 -5.41
N GLY A 252 13.73 -14.40 -4.40
CA GLY A 252 14.97 -15.14 -4.51
C GLY A 252 16.08 -14.37 -5.24
N ILE A 253 15.94 -13.05 -5.38
CA ILE A 253 16.95 -12.14 -5.91
C ILE A 253 17.59 -11.36 -4.74
N PRO A 254 18.73 -11.82 -4.20
CA PRO A 254 19.42 -11.15 -3.10
C PRO A 254 20.22 -9.93 -3.58
N GLY A 255 19.55 -9.00 -4.28
CA GLY A 255 20.17 -7.79 -4.83
C GLY A 255 20.32 -6.66 -3.81
N ASP A 256 20.49 -5.44 -4.31
CA ASP A 256 20.83 -4.26 -3.49
C ASP A 256 19.85 -4.02 -2.33
N ARG A 257 18.54 -4.15 -2.56
CA ARG A 257 17.52 -3.95 -1.51
C ARG A 257 17.60 -5.00 -0.41
N THR A 258 17.79 -6.26 -0.78
CA THR A 258 17.98 -7.35 0.19
C THR A 258 19.24 -7.10 1.00
N SER A 259 20.31 -6.61 0.36
CA SER A 259 21.56 -6.26 1.02
C SER A 259 21.48 -5.03 1.92
N ASP A 260 20.73 -4.01 1.52
CA ASP A 260 20.44 -2.83 2.35
C ASP A 260 19.63 -3.20 3.59
N ALA A 261 18.60 -4.04 3.42
CA ALA A 261 17.81 -4.58 4.53
C ALA A 261 18.66 -5.44 5.46
N PHE A 262 19.51 -6.31 4.92
CA PHE A 262 20.45 -7.11 5.71
C PHE A 262 21.42 -6.23 6.50
N ARG A 263 21.94 -5.15 5.91
CA ARG A 263 22.78 -4.16 6.62
C ARG A 263 22.04 -3.42 7.72
N ARG A 264 20.77 -3.06 7.50
CA ARG A 264 19.94 -2.43 8.53
C ARG A 264 19.79 -3.31 9.77
N VAL A 265 19.64 -4.63 9.58
CA VAL A 265 19.48 -5.59 10.68
C VAL A 265 20.82 -6.00 11.31
N THR A 266 21.86 -6.22 10.51
CA THR A 266 23.11 -6.86 10.98
C THR A 266 24.31 -5.93 11.04
N GLY A 267 24.19 -4.70 10.53
CA GLY A 267 25.30 -3.76 10.35
C GLY A 267 26.19 -4.02 9.13
N SER A 268 26.02 -5.16 8.45
CA SER A 268 26.88 -5.58 7.32
C SER A 268 26.10 -5.81 6.03
N TYR A 269 26.73 -5.57 4.88
CA TYR A 269 26.15 -5.94 3.57
C TYR A 269 26.22 -7.45 3.33
N LEU A 270 25.43 -7.95 2.38
CA LEU A 270 25.47 -9.36 1.99
C LEU A 270 26.83 -9.72 1.37
N PRO A 271 27.35 -10.94 1.62
CA PRO A 271 28.60 -11.39 1.02
C PRO A 271 28.63 -11.24 -0.51
N GLY A 272 29.68 -10.61 -1.03
CA GLY A 272 29.84 -10.34 -2.46
C GLY A 272 29.14 -9.07 -2.95
N ASP A 273 28.49 -8.30 -2.08
CA ASP A 273 28.00 -6.97 -2.42
C ASP A 273 29.19 -6.06 -2.78
N PRO A 274 29.15 -5.33 -3.90
CA PRO A 274 30.25 -4.47 -4.36
C PRO A 274 30.58 -3.31 -3.42
N ARG A 275 29.74 -3.04 -2.41
CA ARG A 275 29.92 -1.98 -1.42
C ARG A 275 30.65 -2.46 -0.15
N ILE A 276 30.99 -3.74 -0.07
CA ILE A 276 31.91 -4.29 0.94
C ILE A 276 33.32 -3.96 0.48
N ALA A 277 33.86 -2.85 0.96
CA ALA A 277 35.28 -2.52 0.83
C ALA A 277 36.09 -3.33 1.86
#